data_AF-D8G4K9-F1
#
_entry.id   AF-D8G4K9-F1
#
_cell.length_a   1.000
_cell.length_b   1.000
_cell.length_c   1.000
_cell.angle_alpha   90.00
_cell.angle_beta   90.00
_cell.angle_gamma   90.00
#
_symmetry.space_group_name_H-M   'P 1'
#
loop_
_entity.id
_entity.type
_entity.pdbx_description
1 polymer ?
#
loop_
_entity_poly.entity_id
_entity_poly.type
_entity_poly.pdbx_seq_one_letter_code
_entity_poly.pdbx_strand_id
1 'polypeptide(L)'
;MPTLQISLHSMALNHLFNRISIRLRNAYSYCNRQIKAILMALMTVFFTTTSHSQLEKEAINAKESQGIQYIWAMNIAQQGYYAENGDFTDTIPNLGSSIPTQTANYNYSISKGNQAVFNYATAREPNLKSFVGGVFLVGDEIQTILCQANVADTTKPANPINDNGVLLCGVNTTEVSNSPLRSNARQSVSSMNRAQQAYYAENGIFTASLAKLGIGIRAQNPNYNYSISLSNEAVFSYGISRESDLYSYVGGVFLVRDVNTDISTKTIVCVANLPGTVQPANPTNNNGVLACGANTTEVNNNLPSAQKFVSSMNLAQQAYYAENESFTDTVEKLGLGISPENPQYNYSIQLSNNTVFHYGISRQSDLKSYVGGLFLLPNIEHEIFFKRILCVANLPGMTQPANPINNNGVLACGADTMEVSNPPLALNTDAKQYIFSMNIAQQLYYVRHDSFTDSLEKLGVGIKAETPNYNYSIHLTNNAVFHYGISRESGFKSYVGGVFLLGTGDKEMSATHRILCVANLPGTIQPANPINNNGVLACGADTTKVSI
;
A
#
# COMPACT_ATOMS: atom_id res chain seq x y z
N MET A 1 43.82 -84.89 29.16
CA MET A 1 42.34 -84.95 29.09
C MET A 1 41.81 -84.15 30.28
N PRO A 2 40.88 -83.17 30.17
CA PRO A 2 40.04 -82.75 29.04
C PRO A 2 40.22 -81.26 28.65
N THR A 3 40.29 -80.97 27.34
CA THR A 3 40.23 -79.60 26.79
C THR A 3 39.42 -79.63 25.51
N LEU A 4 38.11 -79.89 25.61
CA LEU A 4 37.19 -79.76 24.46
C LEU A 4 35.74 -79.58 24.94
N GLN A 5 35.45 -78.54 25.75
CA GLN A 5 34.06 -78.29 26.17
C GLN A 5 33.66 -76.81 26.38
N ILE A 6 34.51 -75.83 25.99
CA ILE A 6 34.21 -74.40 26.22
C ILE A 6 33.73 -73.66 24.94
N SER A 7 33.89 -74.22 23.74
CA SER A 7 33.53 -73.50 22.49
C SER A 7 32.03 -73.48 22.15
N LEU A 8 31.24 -74.48 22.58
CA LEU A 8 29.83 -74.62 22.16
C LEU A 8 28.81 -73.77 22.97
N HIS A 9 29.14 -73.38 24.22
CA HIS A 9 28.20 -72.60 25.04
C HIS A 9 28.14 -71.10 24.67
N SER A 10 29.21 -70.55 24.07
CA SER A 10 29.26 -69.14 23.66
C SER A 10 28.39 -68.83 22.43
N MET A 11 28.28 -69.76 21.47
CA MET A 11 27.47 -69.56 20.27
C MET A 11 25.96 -69.69 20.50
N ALA A 12 25.53 -70.56 21.43
CA ALA A 12 24.10 -70.75 21.72
C ALA A 12 23.49 -69.55 22.45
N LEU A 13 24.23 -68.91 23.34
CA LEU A 13 23.77 -67.74 24.11
C LEU A 13 23.57 -66.51 23.21
N ASN A 14 24.48 -66.28 22.25
CA ASN A 14 24.38 -65.18 21.29
C ASN A 14 23.18 -65.33 20.34
N HIS A 15 22.82 -66.56 19.95
CA HIS A 15 21.65 -66.79 19.10
C HIS A 15 20.32 -66.56 19.85
N LEU A 16 20.27 -66.85 21.15
CA LEU A 16 19.07 -66.65 21.97
C LEU A 16 18.82 -65.16 22.25
N PHE A 17 19.88 -64.41 22.58
CA PHE A 17 19.79 -62.95 22.80
C PHE A 17 19.33 -62.20 21.54
N ASN A 18 19.80 -62.62 20.37
CA ASN A 18 19.39 -61.97 19.12
C ASN A 18 17.92 -62.23 18.78
N ARG A 19 17.39 -63.43 19.07
CA ARG A 19 15.97 -63.76 18.86
C ARG A 19 15.03 -63.02 19.81
N ILE A 20 15.42 -62.84 21.07
CA ILE A 20 14.62 -62.10 22.07
C ILE A 20 14.60 -60.59 21.75
N SER A 21 15.75 -60.04 21.33
CA SER A 21 15.88 -58.64 20.93
C SER A 21 15.02 -58.26 19.71
N ILE A 22 14.83 -59.18 18.76
CA ILE A 22 13.98 -58.95 17.58
C ILE A 22 12.49 -58.97 17.95
N ARG A 23 12.06 -59.89 18.82
CA ARG A 23 10.64 -59.97 19.25
C ARG A 23 10.20 -58.78 20.09
N LEU A 24 11.07 -58.27 20.98
CA LEU A 24 10.77 -57.08 21.79
C LEU A 24 10.68 -55.79 20.94
N ARG A 25 11.51 -55.67 19.90
CA ARG A 25 11.43 -54.54 18.94
C ARG A 25 10.12 -54.52 18.16
N ASN A 26 9.60 -55.69 17.78
CA ASN A 26 8.37 -55.78 17.01
C ASN A 26 7.12 -55.45 17.84
N ALA A 27 7.07 -55.84 19.11
CA ALA A 27 5.95 -55.51 20.00
C ALA A 27 5.87 -54.02 20.33
N TYR A 28 7.02 -53.37 20.57
CA TYR A 28 7.11 -51.93 20.81
C TYR A 28 6.72 -51.11 19.58
N SER A 29 7.05 -51.60 18.37
CA SER A 29 6.67 -51.00 17.09
C SER A 29 5.15 -50.97 16.87
N TYR A 30 4.42 -52.00 17.30
CA TYR A 30 2.98 -52.11 17.05
C TYR A 30 2.15 -51.17 17.94
N CYS A 31 2.47 -51.08 19.24
CA CYS A 31 1.80 -50.15 20.16
C CYS A 31 2.07 -48.68 19.78
N ASN A 32 3.30 -48.37 19.38
CA ASN A 32 3.67 -47.04 18.89
C ASN A 32 2.96 -46.70 17.56
N ARG A 33 2.67 -47.69 16.69
CA ARG A 33 1.85 -47.49 15.48
C ARG A 33 0.40 -47.13 15.79
N GLN A 34 -0.23 -47.82 16.75
CA GLN A 34 -1.62 -47.56 17.15
C GLN A 34 -1.77 -46.17 17.80
N ILE A 35 -0.87 -45.79 18.71
CA ILE A 35 -0.88 -44.46 19.34
C ILE A 35 -0.60 -43.36 18.30
N LYS A 36 0.36 -43.57 17.38
CA LYS A 36 0.61 -42.63 16.27
C LYS A 36 -0.59 -42.48 15.35
N ALA A 37 -1.34 -43.55 15.09
CA ALA A 37 -2.53 -43.49 14.24
C ALA A 37 -3.64 -42.65 14.90
N ILE A 38 -3.89 -42.84 16.19
CA ILE A 38 -4.90 -42.06 16.95
C ILE A 38 -4.45 -40.59 17.07
N LEU A 39 -3.17 -40.33 17.35
CA LEU A 39 -2.63 -38.96 17.40
C LEU A 39 -2.68 -38.27 16.03
N MET A 40 -2.40 -39.00 14.94
CA MET A 40 -2.52 -38.46 13.58
C MET A 40 -3.97 -38.17 13.20
N ALA A 41 -4.93 -39.01 13.59
CA ALA A 41 -6.34 -38.78 13.36
C ALA A 41 -6.86 -37.54 14.13
N LEU A 42 -6.44 -37.36 15.39
CA LEU A 42 -6.80 -36.18 16.18
C LEU A 42 -6.12 -34.90 15.67
N MET A 43 -4.84 -34.98 15.27
CA MET A 43 -4.11 -33.87 14.67
C MET A 43 -4.71 -33.46 13.32
N THR A 44 -5.11 -34.40 12.46
CA THR A 44 -5.72 -34.09 11.16
C THR A 44 -7.06 -33.38 11.32
N VAL A 45 -7.91 -33.81 12.26
CA VAL A 45 -9.17 -33.10 12.56
C VAL A 45 -8.91 -31.68 13.11
N PHE A 46 -7.88 -31.50 13.96
CA PHE A 46 -7.52 -30.18 14.50
C PHE A 46 -6.89 -29.24 13.46
N PHE A 47 -6.13 -29.77 12.49
CA PHE A 47 -5.46 -28.98 11.45
C PHE A 47 -6.41 -28.57 10.29
N THR A 48 -7.44 -29.35 9.99
CA THR A 48 -8.43 -28.98 8.96
C THR A 48 -9.41 -27.90 9.42
N THR A 49 -9.81 -27.89 10.70
CA THR A 49 -10.74 -26.87 11.22
C THR A 49 -10.11 -25.49 11.43
N THR A 50 -8.81 -25.44 11.74
CA THR A 50 -8.09 -24.18 12.02
C THR A 50 -7.69 -23.42 10.76
N SER A 51 -7.29 -24.13 9.70
CA SER A 51 -6.85 -23.57 8.42
C SER A 51 -7.99 -22.94 7.59
N HIS A 52 -9.18 -23.55 7.57
CA HIS A 52 -10.36 -23.03 6.85
C HIS A 52 -10.83 -21.67 7.39
N SER A 53 -10.79 -21.49 8.73
CA SER A 53 -11.26 -20.27 9.39
C SER A 53 -10.41 -19.01 9.10
N GLN A 54 -9.13 -19.18 8.73
CA GLN A 54 -8.23 -18.05 8.51
C GLN A 54 -8.25 -17.53 7.06
N LEU A 55 -8.40 -18.42 6.08
CA LEU A 55 -8.51 -18.09 4.66
C LEU A 55 -9.81 -17.31 4.36
N GLU A 56 -10.90 -17.72 5.01
CA GLU A 56 -12.19 -17.02 4.96
C GLU A 56 -12.06 -15.59 5.52
N LYS A 57 -11.32 -15.42 6.63
CA LYS A 57 -11.11 -14.11 7.27
C LYS A 57 -10.30 -13.13 6.41
N GLU A 58 -9.31 -13.58 5.67
CA GLU A 58 -8.50 -12.72 4.81
C GLU A 58 -9.25 -12.25 3.55
N ALA A 59 -10.07 -13.13 2.96
CA ALA A 59 -10.97 -12.78 1.86
C ALA A 59 -12.05 -11.76 2.29
N ILE A 60 -12.62 -11.94 3.49
CA ILE A 60 -13.57 -10.99 4.10
C ILE A 60 -12.93 -9.61 4.23
N ASN A 61 -11.71 -9.50 4.78
CA ASN A 61 -11.03 -8.22 4.94
C ASN A 61 -10.77 -7.49 3.61
N ALA A 62 -10.41 -8.23 2.56
CA ALA A 62 -10.20 -7.64 1.23
C ALA A 62 -11.50 -7.08 0.66
N LYS A 63 -12.60 -7.83 0.76
CA LYS A 63 -13.94 -7.37 0.37
C LYS A 63 -14.35 -6.14 1.20
N GLU A 64 -14.15 -6.15 2.51
CA GLU A 64 -14.41 -5.02 3.42
C GLU A 64 -13.65 -3.73 3.05
N SER A 65 -12.42 -3.83 2.55
CA SER A 65 -11.64 -2.66 2.12
C SER A 65 -12.30 -1.88 0.97
N GLN A 66 -13.04 -2.57 0.09
CA GLN A 66 -13.83 -1.93 -0.97
C GLN A 66 -14.94 -1.05 -0.38
N GLY A 67 -15.67 -1.55 0.62
CA GLY A 67 -16.73 -0.80 1.31
C GLY A 67 -16.19 0.49 1.92
N ILE A 68 -15.06 0.41 2.62
CA ILE A 68 -14.38 1.56 3.23
C ILE A 68 -14.01 2.63 2.18
N GLN A 69 -13.44 2.22 1.05
CA GLN A 69 -12.99 3.16 0.00
C GLN A 69 -14.14 3.96 -0.61
N TYR A 70 -15.24 3.29 -0.97
CA TYR A 70 -16.38 3.96 -1.57
C TYR A 70 -17.09 4.88 -0.59
N ILE A 71 -17.24 4.50 0.68
CA ILE A 71 -17.85 5.40 1.67
C ILE A 71 -17.01 6.64 1.90
N TRP A 72 -15.68 6.49 1.88
CA TRP A 72 -14.79 7.63 1.96
C TRP A 72 -14.95 8.58 0.77
N ALA A 73 -15.01 8.04 -0.46
CA ALA A 73 -15.27 8.82 -1.66
C ALA A 73 -16.63 9.54 -1.61
N MET A 74 -17.69 8.85 -1.17
CA MET A 74 -19.03 9.44 -1.00
C MET A 74 -19.01 10.58 0.03
N ASN A 75 -18.31 10.44 1.16
CA ASN A 75 -18.19 11.52 2.15
C ASN A 75 -17.49 12.76 1.59
N ILE A 76 -16.48 12.59 0.72
CA ILE A 76 -15.80 13.71 0.06
C ILE A 76 -16.73 14.38 -0.95
N ALA A 77 -17.41 13.58 -1.78
CA ALA A 77 -18.34 14.10 -2.77
C ALA A 77 -19.49 14.88 -2.11
N GLN A 78 -19.99 14.44 -0.95
CA GLN A 78 -21.01 15.17 -0.19
C GLN A 78 -20.52 16.54 0.32
N GLN A 79 -19.26 16.65 0.73
CA GLN A 79 -18.66 17.93 1.11
C GLN A 79 -18.59 18.88 -0.10
N GLY A 80 -18.16 18.38 -1.25
CA GLY A 80 -18.13 19.15 -2.51
C GLY A 80 -19.53 19.60 -2.92
N TYR A 81 -20.49 18.67 -2.94
CA TYR A 81 -21.88 18.97 -3.30
C TYR A 81 -22.51 20.02 -2.36
N TYR A 82 -22.27 19.93 -1.04
CA TYR A 82 -22.74 20.93 -0.09
C TYR A 82 -22.10 22.30 -0.32
N ALA A 83 -20.79 22.35 -0.61
CA ALA A 83 -20.10 23.60 -0.89
C ALA A 83 -20.67 24.31 -2.14
N GLU A 84 -21.10 23.54 -3.14
CA GLU A 84 -21.67 24.06 -4.39
C GLU A 84 -23.17 24.44 -4.26
N ASN A 85 -23.94 23.65 -3.52
CA ASN A 85 -25.41 23.73 -3.53
C ASN A 85 -26.01 24.24 -2.21
N GLY A 86 -25.19 24.40 -1.17
CA GLY A 86 -25.62 24.81 0.17
C GLY A 86 -26.43 23.75 0.92
N ASP A 87 -26.50 22.51 0.41
CA ASP A 87 -27.25 21.41 1.00
C ASP A 87 -26.65 20.06 0.59
N PHE A 88 -26.88 18.99 1.36
CA PHE A 88 -26.45 17.64 1.03
C PHE A 88 -27.41 16.98 0.03
N THR A 89 -26.87 16.14 -0.85
CA THR A 89 -27.70 15.31 -1.75
C THR A 89 -28.06 13.99 -1.08
N ASP A 90 -29.26 13.47 -1.37
CA ASP A 90 -29.71 12.13 -1.00
C ASP A 90 -29.60 11.13 -2.17
N THR A 91 -29.02 11.53 -3.30
CA THR A 91 -28.86 10.68 -4.49
C THR A 91 -27.39 10.53 -4.90
N ILE A 92 -26.98 9.28 -5.19
CA ILE A 92 -25.62 8.94 -5.64
C ILE A 92 -25.25 9.61 -6.97
N PRO A 93 -26.13 9.70 -7.99
CA PRO A 93 -25.79 10.36 -9.25
C PRO A 93 -25.29 11.81 -9.09
N ASN A 94 -25.80 12.53 -8.09
CA ASN A 94 -25.38 13.90 -7.78
C ASN A 94 -23.99 13.98 -7.14
N LEU A 95 -23.41 12.87 -6.67
CA LEU A 95 -22.05 12.79 -6.14
C LEU A 95 -20.99 12.55 -7.23
N GLY A 96 -21.41 12.42 -8.49
CA GLY A 96 -20.55 12.15 -9.65
C GLY A 96 -20.71 10.74 -10.22
N SER A 97 -20.36 10.56 -11.50
CA SER A 97 -20.62 9.35 -12.30
C SER A 97 -19.76 8.13 -11.94
N SER A 98 -18.77 8.28 -11.05
CA SER A 98 -17.78 7.24 -10.74
C SER A 98 -18.12 6.37 -9.53
N ILE A 99 -19.23 6.66 -8.83
CA ILE A 99 -19.68 5.87 -7.67
C ILE A 99 -20.81 4.93 -8.11
N PRO A 100 -20.57 3.60 -8.14
CA PRO A 100 -21.63 2.66 -8.49
C PRO A 100 -22.66 2.58 -7.36
N THR A 101 -23.92 2.36 -7.71
CA THR A 101 -24.99 2.09 -6.72
C THR A 101 -24.87 0.68 -6.11
N GLN A 102 -24.10 -0.21 -6.74
CA GLN A 102 -23.84 -1.56 -6.26
C GLN A 102 -22.52 -2.12 -6.82
N THR A 103 -21.85 -2.97 -6.05
CA THR A 103 -20.79 -3.88 -6.51
C THR A 103 -21.18 -5.33 -6.22
N ALA A 104 -20.29 -6.29 -6.54
CA ALA A 104 -20.47 -7.68 -6.14
C ALA A 104 -20.68 -7.83 -4.62
N ASN A 105 -20.03 -6.99 -3.80
CA ASN A 105 -20.00 -7.17 -2.33
C ASN A 105 -20.91 -6.20 -1.56
N TYR A 106 -21.26 -5.03 -2.11
CA TYR A 106 -22.00 -3.98 -1.38
C TYR A 106 -23.09 -3.33 -2.20
N ASN A 107 -24.17 -2.93 -1.53
CA ASN A 107 -25.15 -1.97 -2.03
C ASN A 107 -24.85 -0.60 -1.41
N TYR A 108 -24.78 0.42 -2.26
CA TYR A 108 -24.50 1.79 -1.84
C TYR A 108 -25.79 2.58 -1.79
N SER A 109 -25.97 3.35 -0.72
CA SER A 109 -27.13 4.23 -0.57
C SER A 109 -26.79 5.46 0.24
N ILE A 110 -27.69 6.45 0.18
CA ILE A 110 -27.57 7.69 0.92
C ILE A 110 -28.86 7.90 1.72
N SER A 111 -28.73 8.43 2.93
CA SER A 111 -29.87 8.89 3.74
C SER A 111 -29.54 10.28 4.25
N LYS A 112 -30.42 11.23 3.96
CA LYS A 112 -30.29 12.58 4.49
C LYS A 112 -30.94 12.68 5.87
N GLY A 113 -30.30 13.41 6.77
CA GLY A 113 -30.78 13.75 8.09
C GLY A 113 -30.84 15.27 8.27
N ASN A 114 -31.23 15.72 9.46
CA ASN A 114 -31.16 17.14 9.78
C ASN A 114 -29.69 17.54 10.00
N GLN A 115 -29.18 18.50 9.21
CA GLN A 115 -27.79 18.95 9.23
C GLN A 115 -26.76 17.84 9.01
N ALA A 116 -27.15 16.71 8.42
CA ALA A 116 -26.25 15.60 8.17
C ALA A 116 -26.68 14.78 6.96
N VAL A 117 -25.74 14.04 6.39
CA VAL A 117 -26.00 13.02 5.39
C VAL A 117 -25.17 11.77 5.68
N PHE A 118 -25.78 10.63 5.43
CA PHE A 118 -25.22 9.32 5.74
C PHE A 118 -25.06 8.53 4.47
N ASN A 119 -23.85 8.05 4.22
CA ASN A 119 -23.49 7.22 3.08
C ASN A 119 -23.31 5.78 3.59
N TYR A 120 -23.92 4.79 2.94
CA TYR A 120 -23.90 3.40 3.40
C TYR A 120 -23.28 2.49 2.35
N ALA A 121 -22.47 1.55 2.82
CA ALA A 121 -22.08 0.36 2.08
C ALA A 121 -22.66 -0.82 2.86
N THR A 122 -23.84 -1.27 2.44
CA THR A 122 -24.52 -2.41 3.07
C THR A 122 -24.03 -3.68 2.40
N ALA A 123 -23.45 -4.58 3.18
CA ALA A 123 -22.93 -5.84 2.68
C ALA A 123 -24.03 -6.67 2.01
N ARG A 124 -23.66 -7.33 0.92
CA ARG A 124 -24.52 -8.28 0.19
C ARG A 124 -24.31 -9.72 0.65
N GLU A 125 -23.25 -9.98 1.39
CA GLU A 125 -22.91 -11.27 1.98
C GLU A 125 -22.94 -11.18 3.51
N PRO A 126 -23.52 -12.16 4.22
CA PRO A 126 -23.70 -12.11 5.67
C PRO A 126 -22.39 -12.22 6.47
N ASN A 127 -21.28 -12.58 5.83
CA ASN A 127 -19.95 -12.68 6.43
C ASN A 127 -19.12 -11.39 6.26
N LEU A 128 -19.66 -10.35 5.62
CA LEU A 128 -19.02 -9.04 5.50
C LEU A 128 -19.64 -8.04 6.48
N LYS A 129 -18.81 -7.14 7.00
CA LYS A 129 -19.30 -5.98 7.75
C LYS A 129 -19.81 -4.90 6.81
N SER A 130 -20.90 -4.26 7.22
CA SER A 130 -21.41 -3.06 6.58
C SER A 130 -20.73 -1.80 7.13
N PHE A 131 -20.68 -0.74 6.32
CA PHE A 131 -20.04 0.54 6.67
C PHE A 131 -21.00 1.71 6.52
N VAL A 132 -20.82 2.72 7.36
CA VAL A 132 -21.56 3.99 7.28
C VAL A 132 -20.61 5.17 7.44
N GLY A 133 -20.69 6.11 6.52
CA GLY A 133 -20.04 7.42 6.59
C GLY A 133 -21.06 8.46 6.99
N GLY A 134 -20.71 9.34 7.93
CA GLY A 134 -21.52 10.51 8.26
C GLY A 134 -20.79 11.79 7.83
N VAL A 135 -21.53 12.71 7.24
CA VAL A 135 -21.10 14.08 6.94
C VAL A 135 -22.07 15.01 7.65
N PHE A 136 -21.56 15.86 8.55
CA PHE A 136 -22.35 16.70 9.44
C PHE A 136 -21.99 18.15 9.25
N LEU A 137 -22.99 19.02 9.31
CA LEU A 137 -22.80 20.44 9.56
C LEU A 137 -22.80 20.67 11.07
N VAL A 138 -21.64 21.04 11.63
CA VAL A 138 -21.42 21.32 13.05
C VAL A 138 -21.12 22.81 13.18
N GLY A 139 -22.13 23.61 13.52
CA GLY A 139 -22.04 25.07 13.39
C GLY A 139 -21.96 25.44 11.91
N ASP A 140 -20.90 26.15 11.52
CA ASP A 140 -20.63 26.51 10.11
C ASP A 140 -19.60 25.56 9.45
N GLU A 141 -19.17 24.50 10.13
CA GLU A 141 -18.13 23.60 9.65
C GLU A 141 -18.68 22.23 9.23
N ILE A 142 -18.16 21.67 8.15
CA ILE A 142 -18.47 20.29 7.74
C ILE A 142 -17.47 19.32 8.37
N GLN A 143 -17.97 18.33 9.11
CA GLN A 143 -17.18 17.27 9.71
C GLN A 143 -17.59 15.89 9.18
N THR A 144 -16.64 14.94 9.14
CA THR A 144 -16.91 13.58 8.65
C THR A 144 -16.43 12.48 9.59
N ILE A 145 -17.15 11.36 9.58
CA ILE A 145 -16.84 10.13 10.31
C ILE A 145 -17.09 8.91 9.43
N LEU A 146 -16.33 7.85 9.66
CA LEU A 146 -16.52 6.54 9.03
C LEU A 146 -16.59 5.49 10.13
N CYS A 147 -17.67 4.72 10.12
CA CYS A 147 -17.94 3.67 11.09
C CYS A 147 -18.13 2.33 10.38
N GLN A 148 -17.67 1.26 11.02
CA GLN A 148 -17.92 -0.12 10.61
C GLN A 148 -18.91 -0.77 11.57
N ALA A 149 -19.76 -1.66 11.09
CA ALA A 149 -20.58 -2.51 11.95
C ALA A 149 -19.68 -3.43 12.80
N ASN A 150 -20.07 -3.65 14.05
CA ASN A 150 -19.34 -4.54 14.97
C ASN A 150 -19.52 -6.01 14.61
N VAL A 151 -20.63 -6.35 13.94
CA VAL A 151 -20.99 -7.69 13.48
C VAL A 151 -21.07 -7.68 11.96
N ALA A 152 -20.67 -8.79 11.34
CA ALA A 152 -20.87 -9.04 9.92
C ALA A 152 -22.31 -9.47 9.69
N ASP A 153 -23.02 -8.75 8.83
CA ASP A 153 -24.38 -9.02 8.41
C ASP A 153 -24.74 -8.17 7.19
N THR A 154 -25.91 -8.43 6.61
CA THR A 154 -26.44 -7.67 5.47
C THR A 154 -27.33 -6.50 5.89
N THR A 155 -27.21 -6.06 7.15
CA THR A 155 -28.05 -4.99 7.70
C THR A 155 -27.38 -3.62 7.56
N LYS A 156 -28.23 -2.61 7.39
CA LYS A 156 -27.80 -1.22 7.32
C LYS A 156 -27.28 -0.77 8.69
N PRO A 157 -26.03 -0.28 8.81
CA PRO A 157 -25.47 0.17 10.09
C PRO A 157 -26.23 1.37 10.67
N ALA A 158 -26.20 1.51 11.99
CA ALA A 158 -26.76 2.67 12.69
C ALA A 158 -26.02 3.96 12.30
N ASN A 159 -26.77 5.05 12.16
CA ASN A 159 -26.20 6.34 11.80
C ASN A 159 -25.21 6.81 12.88
N PRO A 160 -24.06 7.38 12.48
CA PRO A 160 -23.27 8.17 13.40
C PRO A 160 -24.11 9.32 13.99
N ILE A 161 -23.69 9.80 15.16
CA ILE A 161 -24.35 10.89 15.89
C ILE A 161 -23.39 12.05 16.09
N ASN A 162 -23.95 13.25 16.22
CA ASN A 162 -23.24 14.44 16.65
C ASN A 162 -23.64 14.72 18.11
N ASP A 163 -22.73 14.47 19.05
CA ASP A 163 -22.89 14.82 20.45
C ASP A 163 -22.13 16.13 20.73
N ASN A 164 -22.85 17.25 20.69
CA ASN A 164 -22.32 18.58 21.00
C ASN A 164 -21.03 18.96 20.23
N GLY A 165 -20.97 18.59 18.95
CA GLY A 165 -19.84 18.86 18.06
C GLY A 165 -18.80 17.74 17.98
N VAL A 166 -18.98 16.66 18.74
CA VAL A 166 -18.16 15.45 18.67
C VAL A 166 -18.93 14.38 17.89
N LEU A 167 -18.36 13.95 16.76
CA LEU A 167 -18.94 12.87 15.97
C LEU A 167 -18.61 11.51 16.61
N LEU A 168 -19.64 10.72 16.87
CA LEU A 168 -19.53 9.38 17.44
C LEU A 168 -20.21 8.36 16.51
N CYS A 169 -19.67 7.15 16.49
CA CYS A 169 -20.29 6.05 15.79
C CYS A 169 -21.59 5.63 16.46
N GLY A 170 -22.60 5.28 15.65
CA GLY A 170 -23.90 4.83 16.14
C GLY A 170 -23.79 3.50 16.91
N VAL A 171 -24.87 3.14 17.60
CA VAL A 171 -24.93 1.85 18.33
C VAL A 171 -24.52 0.67 17.44
N ASN A 172 -23.78 -0.27 18.01
CA ASN A 172 -23.22 -1.44 17.30
C ASN A 172 -22.28 -1.11 16.13
N THR A 173 -21.69 0.08 16.10
CA THR A 173 -20.65 0.44 15.13
C THR A 173 -19.40 0.97 15.84
N THR A 174 -18.25 0.87 15.19
CA THR A 174 -16.94 1.35 15.69
C THR A 174 -16.28 2.24 14.65
N GLU A 175 -15.52 3.24 15.11
CA GLU A 175 -14.84 4.15 14.20
C GLU A 175 -13.70 3.44 13.46
N VAL A 176 -13.64 3.63 12.15
CA VAL A 176 -12.54 3.11 11.31
C VAL A 176 -11.38 4.09 11.37
N SER A 177 -10.43 3.82 12.27
CA SER A 177 -9.27 4.68 12.57
C SER A 177 -8.09 4.53 11.59
N ASN A 178 -8.06 3.50 10.74
CA ASN A 178 -6.97 3.19 9.81
C ASN A 178 -7.24 3.62 8.36
N SER A 179 -7.62 4.89 8.14
CA SER A 179 -7.54 5.45 6.79
C SER A 179 -6.07 5.72 6.42
N PRO A 180 -5.56 5.28 5.24
CA PRO A 180 -4.22 5.60 4.76
C PRO A 180 -3.92 7.11 4.73
N LEU A 181 -4.95 7.95 4.61
CA LEU A 181 -4.82 9.41 4.63
C LEU A 181 -4.67 9.99 6.05
N ARG A 182 -5.16 9.29 7.08
CA ARG A 182 -5.27 9.80 8.45
C ARG A 182 -4.09 9.41 9.35
N SER A 183 -3.32 8.38 9.01
CA SER A 183 -2.19 7.91 9.82
C SER A 183 -0.83 8.52 9.45
N ASN A 184 -0.76 9.39 8.44
CA ASN A 184 0.49 10.00 7.99
C ASN A 184 0.44 11.54 8.02
N ALA A 185 1.00 12.14 9.07
CA ALA A 185 1.07 13.60 9.23
C ALA A 185 1.75 14.32 8.07
N ARG A 186 2.75 13.71 7.42
CA ARG A 186 3.38 14.26 6.20
C ARG A 186 2.35 14.47 5.09
N GLN A 187 1.52 13.46 4.83
CA GLN A 187 0.53 13.50 3.75
C GLN A 187 -0.59 14.48 4.06
N SER A 188 -1.02 14.54 5.31
CA SER A 188 -1.97 15.54 5.80
C SER A 188 -1.42 16.96 5.63
N VAL A 189 -0.19 17.24 6.08
CA VAL A 189 0.47 18.55 5.90
C VAL A 189 0.66 18.93 4.43
N SER A 190 1.01 17.97 3.59
CA SER A 190 1.11 18.21 2.13
C SER A 190 -0.25 18.53 1.51
N SER A 191 -1.33 17.90 2.00
CA SER A 191 -2.69 18.16 1.51
C SER A 191 -3.21 19.51 2.00
N MET A 192 -2.91 19.90 3.23
CA MET A 192 -3.17 21.25 3.75
C MET A 192 -2.49 22.31 2.91
N ASN A 193 -1.21 22.14 2.56
CA ASN A 193 -0.50 23.09 1.69
C ASN A 193 -1.15 23.23 0.31
N ARG A 194 -1.51 22.12 -0.34
CA ARG A 194 -2.20 22.18 -1.65
C ARG A 194 -3.56 22.87 -1.55
N ALA A 195 -4.32 22.57 -0.50
CA ALA A 195 -5.61 23.22 -0.28
C ALA A 195 -5.46 24.72 0.03
N GLN A 196 -4.40 25.13 0.73
CA GLN A 196 -4.10 26.56 0.94
C GLN A 196 -3.77 27.27 -0.37
N GLN A 197 -3.04 26.62 -1.28
CA GLN A 197 -2.78 27.19 -2.61
C GLN A 197 -4.07 27.36 -3.42
N ALA A 198 -4.95 26.34 -3.41
CA ALA A 198 -6.26 26.42 -4.07
C ALA A 198 -7.14 27.52 -3.45
N TYR A 199 -7.25 27.54 -2.11
CA TYR A 199 -8.03 28.53 -1.39
C TYR A 199 -7.52 29.96 -1.65
N TYR A 200 -6.19 30.17 -1.68
CA TYR A 200 -5.60 31.46 -2.03
C TYR A 200 -5.89 31.84 -3.48
N ALA A 201 -5.82 30.90 -4.42
CA ALA A 201 -6.13 31.16 -5.83
C ALA A 201 -7.60 31.59 -6.02
N GLU A 202 -8.51 31.04 -5.22
CA GLU A 202 -9.94 31.36 -5.25
C GLU A 202 -10.29 32.65 -4.48
N ASN A 203 -9.66 32.91 -3.33
CA ASN A 203 -10.07 33.94 -2.38
C ASN A 203 -9.09 35.12 -2.25
N GLY A 204 -7.89 35.01 -2.81
CA GLY A 204 -6.82 36.01 -2.70
C GLY A 204 -6.18 36.14 -1.31
N ILE A 205 -6.56 35.30 -0.35
CA ILE A 205 -6.04 35.25 1.01
C ILE A 205 -5.86 33.81 1.48
N PHE A 206 -4.93 33.56 2.41
CA PHE A 206 -4.83 32.27 3.10
C PHE A 206 -5.88 32.16 4.22
N THR A 207 -6.22 30.94 4.63
CA THR A 207 -7.17 30.68 5.73
C THR A 207 -6.48 30.03 6.91
N ALA A 208 -6.85 30.38 8.14
CA ALA A 208 -6.45 29.65 9.35
C ALA A 208 -7.40 28.47 9.69
N SER A 209 -8.54 28.35 8.99
CA SER A 209 -9.52 27.30 9.25
C SER A 209 -9.22 26.06 8.42
N LEU A 210 -9.03 24.93 9.12
CA LEU A 210 -8.92 23.60 8.51
C LEU A 210 -10.20 23.21 7.78
N ALA A 211 -11.37 23.56 8.31
CA ALA A 211 -12.66 23.24 7.71
C ALA A 211 -12.83 23.94 6.35
N LYS A 212 -12.43 25.22 6.25
CA LYS A 212 -12.47 25.98 4.99
C LYS A 212 -11.61 25.39 3.88
N LEU A 213 -10.64 24.53 4.20
CA LEU A 213 -9.83 23.83 3.20
C LEU A 213 -10.58 22.67 2.51
N GLY A 214 -11.70 22.18 3.07
CA GLY A 214 -12.54 21.15 2.42
C GLY A 214 -11.88 19.77 2.23
N ILE A 215 -10.74 19.51 2.87
CA ILE A 215 -9.93 18.29 2.67
C ILE A 215 -10.18 17.17 3.68
N GLY A 216 -11.20 17.31 4.55
CA GLY A 216 -11.60 16.26 5.50
C GLY A 216 -10.55 15.87 6.56
N ILE A 217 -9.58 16.75 6.84
CA ILE A 217 -8.60 16.60 7.91
C ILE A 217 -9.19 17.15 9.21
N ARG A 218 -9.28 16.30 10.24
CA ARG A 218 -9.68 16.73 11.59
C ARG A 218 -8.53 17.47 12.26
N ALA A 219 -8.84 18.46 13.10
CA ALA A 219 -7.84 19.16 13.92
C ALA A 219 -7.09 18.22 14.88
N GLN A 220 -7.61 17.03 15.15
CA GLN A 220 -6.97 16.05 16.00
C GLN A 220 -7.30 14.62 15.56
N ASN A 221 -6.31 13.74 15.66
CA ASN A 221 -6.46 12.29 15.62
C ASN A 221 -5.68 11.65 16.80
N PRO A 222 -5.66 10.31 16.97
CA PRO A 222 -4.93 9.68 18.07
C PRO A 222 -3.45 10.05 18.15
N ASN A 223 -2.80 10.29 17.01
CA ASN A 223 -1.34 10.44 16.90
C ASN A 223 -0.89 11.89 16.70
N TYR A 224 -1.76 12.76 16.19
CA TYR A 224 -1.40 14.10 15.72
C TYR A 224 -2.47 15.16 16.03
N ASN A 225 -2.01 16.36 16.35
CA ASN A 225 -2.79 17.59 16.34
C ASN A 225 -2.44 18.38 15.08
N TYR A 226 -3.45 18.78 14.30
CA TYR A 226 -3.31 19.59 13.11
C TYR A 226 -3.76 21.01 13.37
N SER A 227 -2.98 21.98 12.90
CA SER A 227 -3.27 23.40 13.05
C SER A 227 -2.71 24.18 11.87
N ILE A 228 -3.21 25.41 11.72
CA ILE A 228 -2.75 26.35 10.69
C ILE A 228 -2.39 27.67 11.38
N SER A 229 -1.28 28.28 10.96
CA SER A 229 -0.85 29.60 11.41
C SER A 229 -0.63 30.52 10.21
N LEU A 230 -1.09 31.77 10.31
CA LEU A 230 -0.97 32.77 9.25
C LEU A 230 0.23 33.70 9.48
N SER A 231 0.78 34.18 8.37
CA SER A 231 1.77 35.26 8.29
C SER A 231 1.41 36.18 7.12
N ASN A 232 2.04 37.35 7.01
CA ASN A 232 1.69 38.36 6.00
C ASN A 232 1.81 37.82 4.56
N GLU A 233 2.86 37.06 4.26
CA GLU A 233 3.13 36.51 2.93
C GLU A 233 3.25 34.98 2.95
N ALA A 234 2.72 34.33 3.99
CA ALA A 234 2.79 32.88 4.12
C ALA A 234 1.68 32.28 5.00
N VAL A 235 1.44 30.99 4.83
CA VAL A 235 0.63 30.17 5.76
C VAL A 235 1.39 28.89 6.10
N PHE A 236 1.31 28.49 7.36
CA PHE A 236 1.98 27.32 7.90
C PHE A 236 0.98 26.29 8.36
N SER A 237 1.12 25.05 7.91
CA SER A 237 0.25 23.93 8.27
C SER A 237 1.05 22.91 9.10
N TYR A 238 0.57 22.56 10.29
CA TYR A 238 1.30 21.69 11.21
C TYR A 238 0.60 20.34 11.37
N GLY A 239 1.41 19.29 11.53
CA GLY A 239 0.99 18.01 12.09
C GLY A 239 1.90 17.71 13.28
N ILE A 240 1.48 18.11 14.47
CA ILE A 240 2.26 17.99 15.71
C ILE A 240 1.95 16.66 16.35
N SER A 241 2.98 15.85 16.58
CA SER A 241 2.82 14.55 17.23
C SER A 241 2.24 14.69 18.64
N ARG A 242 1.42 13.72 19.03
CA ARG A 242 0.93 13.51 20.39
C ARG A 242 1.76 12.49 21.16
N GLU A 243 2.62 11.75 20.46
CA GLU A 243 3.48 10.70 21.01
C GLU A 243 4.96 11.09 20.88
N SER A 244 5.78 10.70 21.86
CA SER A 244 7.18 11.10 21.92
C SER A 244 8.08 10.46 20.86
N ASP A 245 7.64 9.37 20.25
CA ASP A 245 8.36 8.55 19.27
C ASP A 245 7.96 8.82 17.81
N LEU A 246 6.98 9.71 17.58
CA LEU A 246 6.56 10.12 16.25
C LEU A 246 7.11 11.51 15.87
N TYR A 247 7.41 11.69 14.58
CA TYR A 247 7.89 12.95 14.05
C TYR A 247 6.77 13.95 13.79
N SER A 248 7.00 15.21 14.16
CA SER A 248 6.14 16.34 13.82
C SER A 248 6.52 16.93 12.46
N TYR A 249 5.54 17.49 11.76
CA TYR A 249 5.69 18.06 10.42
C TYR A 249 5.18 19.49 10.36
N VAL A 250 5.82 20.31 9.54
CA VAL A 250 5.36 21.66 9.20
C VAL A 250 5.44 21.87 7.69
N GLY A 251 4.38 22.39 7.11
CA GLY A 251 4.32 22.82 5.73
C GLY A 251 4.24 24.34 5.69
N GLY A 252 4.87 24.96 4.70
CA GLY A 252 4.72 26.39 4.42
C GLY A 252 4.23 26.60 2.99
N VAL A 253 3.29 27.54 2.80
CA VAL A 253 2.92 28.09 1.49
C VAL A 253 3.28 29.57 1.52
N PHE A 254 4.07 30.04 0.56
CA PHE A 254 4.59 31.40 0.51
C PHE A 254 4.15 32.10 -0.76
N LEU A 255 3.86 33.40 -0.65
CA LEU A 255 3.78 34.28 -1.80
C LEU A 255 5.18 34.56 -2.31
N VAL A 256 5.39 34.34 -3.60
CA VAL A 256 6.65 34.61 -4.29
C VAL A 256 6.35 35.51 -5.48
N ARG A 257 6.91 36.72 -5.45
CA ARG A 257 6.81 37.68 -6.56
C ARG A 257 7.85 37.31 -7.61
N ASP A 258 7.40 37.15 -8.84
CA ASP A 258 8.30 37.02 -9.98
C ASP A 258 8.72 38.40 -10.49
N VAL A 259 9.76 38.46 -11.33
CA VAL A 259 10.36 39.68 -11.90
C VAL A 259 9.36 40.55 -12.67
N ASN A 260 8.20 39.98 -13.04
CA ASN A 260 7.12 40.59 -13.81
C ASN A 260 5.89 40.98 -12.96
N THR A 261 6.02 41.08 -11.62
CA THR A 261 4.98 41.44 -10.64
C THR A 261 3.83 40.46 -10.39
N ASP A 262 3.79 39.31 -11.08
CA ASP A 262 2.81 38.27 -10.77
C ASP A 262 3.15 37.59 -9.44
N ILE A 263 2.13 37.45 -8.59
CA ILE A 263 2.23 36.76 -7.30
C ILE A 263 1.93 35.27 -7.54
N SER A 264 2.94 34.43 -7.34
CA SER A 264 2.80 32.97 -7.36
C SER A 264 2.84 32.41 -5.94
N THR A 265 2.41 31.16 -5.75
CA THR A 265 2.58 30.45 -4.48
C THR A 265 3.62 29.34 -4.62
N LYS A 266 4.55 29.24 -3.67
CA LYS A 266 5.48 28.10 -3.54
C LYS A 266 5.25 27.37 -2.23
N THR A 267 5.50 26.06 -2.20
CA THR A 267 5.30 25.25 -0.99
C THR A 267 6.55 24.50 -0.58
N ILE A 268 6.69 24.26 0.72
CA ILE A 268 7.71 23.41 1.31
C ILE A 268 7.07 22.55 2.40
N VAL A 269 7.59 21.34 2.61
CA VAL A 269 7.24 20.49 3.76
C VAL A 269 8.53 20.11 4.48
N CYS A 270 8.56 20.34 5.77
CA CYS A 270 9.68 20.05 6.65
C CYS A 270 9.24 19.05 7.72
N VAL A 271 10.17 18.20 8.13
CA VAL A 271 10.01 17.27 9.24
C VAL A 271 10.95 17.68 10.37
N ALA A 272 10.51 17.56 11.63
CA ALA A 272 11.39 17.75 12.77
C ALA A 272 12.56 16.75 12.71
N ASN A 273 13.76 17.18 13.11
CA ASN A 273 14.95 16.31 13.10
C ASN A 273 14.91 15.23 14.18
N LEU A 274 14.06 15.43 15.20
CA LEU A 274 13.84 14.50 16.30
C LEU A 274 12.34 14.23 16.45
N PRO A 275 11.94 13.00 16.83
CA PRO A 275 10.57 12.73 17.20
C PRO A 275 10.21 13.48 18.49
N GLY A 276 8.91 13.73 18.67
CA GLY A 276 8.41 14.42 19.85
C GLY A 276 7.22 15.32 19.56
N THR A 277 6.64 15.82 20.64
CA THR A 277 5.41 16.60 20.64
C THR A 277 5.64 18.11 20.48
N VAL A 278 6.85 18.50 20.09
CA VAL A 278 7.25 19.90 19.93
C VAL A 278 6.84 20.39 18.54
N GLN A 279 6.20 21.56 18.49
CA GLN A 279 5.87 22.21 17.23
C GLN A 279 7.14 22.54 16.44
N PRO A 280 7.27 22.09 15.18
CA PRO A 280 8.43 22.41 14.36
C PRO A 280 8.53 23.91 14.03
N ALA A 281 9.75 24.43 13.86
CA ALA A 281 9.98 25.81 13.48
C ALA A 281 9.45 26.12 12.07
N ASN A 282 8.93 27.32 11.88
CA ASN A 282 8.37 27.73 10.58
C ASN A 282 9.45 27.70 9.49
N PRO A 283 9.12 27.17 8.30
CA PRO A 283 9.95 27.39 7.12
C PRO A 283 10.11 28.89 6.83
N THR A 284 11.14 29.25 6.07
CA THR A 284 11.45 30.62 5.67
C THR A 284 11.47 30.76 4.15
N ASN A 285 11.25 31.99 3.68
CA ASN A 285 11.36 32.36 2.27
C ASN A 285 12.42 33.46 2.15
N ASN A 286 13.56 33.12 1.55
CA ASN A 286 14.65 34.03 1.27
C ASN A 286 14.63 34.38 -0.22
N ASN A 287 13.90 35.45 -0.59
CA ASN A 287 13.79 35.93 -1.97
C ASN A 287 13.38 34.85 -2.98
N GLY A 288 12.34 34.07 -2.66
CA GLY A 288 11.79 33.03 -3.53
C GLY A 288 12.45 31.65 -3.39
N VAL A 289 13.47 31.54 -2.52
CA VAL A 289 14.09 30.28 -2.12
C VAL A 289 13.54 29.88 -0.75
N LEU A 290 12.82 28.76 -0.71
CA LEU A 290 12.23 28.23 0.53
C LEU A 290 13.27 27.39 1.29
N ALA A 291 13.29 27.51 2.60
CA ALA A 291 14.16 26.72 3.47
C ALA A 291 13.41 26.29 4.73
N CYS A 292 13.80 25.14 5.28
CA CYS A 292 13.24 24.65 6.53
C CYS A 292 13.77 25.45 7.74
N GLY A 293 12.91 25.61 8.75
CA GLY A 293 13.26 26.29 10.00
C GLY A 293 14.26 25.48 10.84
N ALA A 294 14.80 26.09 11.89
CA ALA A 294 15.76 25.43 12.78
C ALA A 294 15.22 24.09 13.31
N ASN A 295 16.11 23.08 13.40
CA ASN A 295 15.79 21.71 13.83
C ASN A 295 14.76 20.99 12.95
N THR A 296 14.57 21.42 11.71
CA THR A 296 13.75 20.72 10.73
C THR A 296 14.53 20.49 9.44
N THR A 297 14.21 19.40 8.75
CA THR A 297 14.82 19.05 7.46
C THR A 297 13.74 19.03 6.40
N GLU A 298 14.07 19.50 5.19
CA GLU A 298 13.15 19.43 4.07
C GLU A 298 12.83 17.97 3.77
N VAL A 299 11.54 17.67 3.75
CA VAL A 299 11.05 16.39 3.30
C VAL A 299 11.19 16.41 1.80
N ASN A 300 12.37 15.98 1.31
CA ASN A 300 12.69 15.92 -0.12
C ASN A 300 11.49 15.33 -0.89
N ASN A 301 10.75 16.22 -1.55
CA ASN A 301 9.71 15.87 -2.51
C ASN A 301 10.30 15.63 -3.90
N ASN A 302 11.63 15.53 -4.01
CA ASN A 302 12.35 15.27 -5.26
C ASN A 302 12.27 13.79 -5.72
N LEU A 303 11.07 13.20 -5.65
CA LEU A 303 10.56 12.48 -6.81
C LEU A 303 9.48 13.39 -7.41
N PRO A 304 9.73 14.06 -8.54
CA PRO A 304 8.78 14.96 -9.17
C PRO A 304 7.39 14.33 -9.25
N SER A 305 6.35 15.10 -8.92
CA SER A 305 4.95 14.69 -8.98
C SER A 305 4.64 13.92 -10.28
N ALA A 306 5.18 14.39 -11.41
CA ALA A 306 5.07 13.72 -12.70
C ALA A 306 5.77 12.35 -12.77
N GLN A 307 6.94 12.16 -12.16
CA GLN A 307 7.58 10.84 -12.11
C GLN A 307 6.67 9.80 -11.46
N LYS A 308 6.10 10.14 -10.29
CA LYS A 308 5.20 9.24 -9.55
C LYS A 308 3.93 8.95 -10.34
N PHE A 309 3.32 9.98 -10.93
CA PHE A 309 2.10 9.80 -11.72
C PHE A 309 2.34 8.98 -12.99
N VAL A 310 3.45 9.20 -13.69
CA VAL A 310 3.81 8.41 -14.88
C VAL A 310 4.12 6.95 -14.50
N SER A 311 4.76 6.70 -13.35
CA SER A 311 4.89 5.34 -12.83
C SER A 311 3.54 4.70 -12.47
N SER A 312 2.62 5.45 -11.84
CA SER A 312 1.28 4.96 -11.52
C SER A 312 0.46 4.67 -12.76
N MET A 313 0.57 5.49 -13.82
CA MET A 313 -0.06 5.24 -15.12
C MET A 313 0.46 3.95 -15.76
N ASN A 314 1.78 3.72 -15.78
CA ASN A 314 2.35 2.45 -16.24
C ASN A 314 1.76 1.23 -15.51
N LEU A 315 1.58 1.32 -14.18
CA LEU A 315 1.05 0.22 -13.38
C LEU A 315 -0.45 0.02 -13.60
N ALA A 316 -1.23 1.10 -13.61
CA ALA A 316 -2.67 1.04 -13.83
C ALA A 316 -3.01 0.51 -15.22
N GLN A 317 -2.21 0.87 -16.23
CA GLN A 317 -2.41 0.40 -17.58
C GLN A 317 -2.15 -1.10 -17.74
N GLN A 318 -1.23 -1.65 -16.94
CA GLN A 318 -1.05 -3.10 -16.85
C GLN A 318 -2.28 -3.79 -16.24
N ALA A 319 -2.89 -3.20 -15.21
CA ALA A 319 -4.13 -3.71 -14.61
C ALA A 319 -5.32 -3.60 -15.58
N TYR A 320 -5.46 -2.45 -16.24
CA TYR A 320 -6.50 -2.22 -17.24
C TYR A 320 -6.44 -3.21 -18.39
N TYR A 321 -5.24 -3.48 -18.94
CA TYR A 321 -5.06 -4.50 -19.99
C TYR A 321 -5.43 -5.91 -19.49
N ALA A 322 -5.13 -6.25 -18.24
CA ALA A 322 -5.48 -7.56 -17.69
C ALA A 322 -7.01 -7.78 -17.59
N GLU A 323 -7.78 -6.71 -17.41
CA GLU A 323 -9.24 -6.76 -17.32
C GLU A 323 -9.93 -6.65 -18.69
N ASN A 324 -9.33 -5.91 -19.63
CA ASN A 324 -9.99 -5.49 -20.88
C ASN A 324 -9.29 -6.01 -22.14
N GLU A 325 -8.22 -6.80 -22.00
CA GLU A 325 -7.38 -7.35 -23.08
C GLU A 325 -6.88 -6.31 -24.09
N SER A 326 -6.86 -5.03 -23.70
CA SER A 326 -6.49 -3.89 -24.54
C SER A 326 -5.99 -2.72 -23.68
N PHE A 327 -5.13 -1.87 -24.23
CA PHE A 327 -4.69 -0.63 -23.55
C PHE A 327 -5.73 0.48 -23.72
N THR A 328 -5.90 1.34 -22.71
CA THR A 328 -6.64 2.59 -22.88
C THR A 328 -5.74 3.75 -23.34
N ASP A 329 -6.28 4.66 -24.14
CA ASP A 329 -5.68 5.92 -24.58
C ASP A 329 -6.01 7.13 -23.68
N THR A 330 -6.75 6.94 -22.59
CA THR A 330 -7.23 8.03 -21.72
C THR A 330 -6.82 7.83 -20.27
N VAL A 331 -6.36 8.89 -19.61
CA VAL A 331 -5.89 8.85 -18.20
C VAL A 331 -7.06 8.54 -17.25
N GLU A 332 -8.26 8.99 -17.58
CA GLU A 332 -9.47 8.84 -16.77
C GLU A 332 -9.89 7.38 -16.64
N LYS A 333 -9.81 6.60 -17.72
CA LYS A 333 -10.16 5.17 -17.73
C LYS A 333 -9.21 4.32 -16.88
N LEU A 334 -8.03 4.84 -16.53
CA LEU A 334 -7.13 4.18 -15.58
C LEU A 334 -7.61 4.26 -14.13
N GLY A 335 -8.65 5.06 -13.82
CA GLY A 335 -9.24 5.14 -12.48
C GLY A 335 -8.31 5.70 -11.41
N LEU A 336 -7.23 6.40 -11.79
CA LEU A 336 -6.19 6.87 -10.86
C LEU A 336 -6.53 8.17 -10.14
N GLY A 337 -7.62 8.85 -10.51
CA GLY A 337 -7.96 10.18 -9.99
C GLY A 337 -6.93 11.25 -10.36
N ILE A 338 -6.15 11.03 -11.42
CA ILE A 338 -5.18 12.00 -11.95
C ILE A 338 -5.91 12.91 -12.93
N SER A 339 -5.86 14.23 -12.69
CA SER A 339 -6.27 15.21 -13.69
C SER A 339 -5.28 15.17 -14.86
N PRO A 340 -5.73 15.07 -16.13
CA PRO A 340 -4.86 15.11 -17.30
C PRO A 340 -4.03 16.39 -17.38
N GLU A 341 -4.48 17.46 -16.73
CA GLU A 341 -3.74 18.71 -16.66
C GLU A 341 -3.65 19.20 -15.21
N ASN A 342 -2.48 19.70 -14.84
CA ASN A 342 -2.30 20.49 -13.64
C ASN A 342 -1.42 21.72 -13.96
N PRO A 343 -1.20 22.65 -13.03
CA PRO A 343 -0.40 23.85 -13.29
C PRO A 343 1.06 23.60 -13.69
N GLN A 344 1.59 22.40 -13.44
CA GLN A 344 2.98 22.03 -13.68
C GLN A 344 3.16 21.07 -14.86
N TYR A 345 2.17 20.22 -15.17
CA TYR A 345 2.30 19.13 -16.13
C TYR A 345 1.00 18.86 -16.89
N ASN A 346 1.15 18.44 -18.14
CA ASN A 346 0.13 17.79 -18.95
C ASN A 346 0.43 16.29 -19.04
N TYR A 347 -0.52 15.47 -18.62
CA TYR A 347 -0.48 14.03 -18.72
C TYR A 347 -1.28 13.54 -19.91
N SER A 348 -0.71 12.59 -20.63
CA SER A 348 -1.34 12.00 -21.80
C SER A 348 -0.90 10.56 -21.98
N ILE A 349 -1.68 9.81 -22.74
CA ILE A 349 -1.37 8.44 -23.12
C ILE A 349 -1.29 8.38 -24.64
N GLN A 350 -0.26 7.71 -25.16
CA GLN A 350 -0.12 7.42 -26.58
C GLN A 350 -0.06 5.91 -26.79
N LEU A 351 -1.00 5.40 -27.57
CA LEU A 351 -1.02 3.99 -27.97
C LEU A 351 -0.12 3.74 -29.18
N SER A 352 0.47 2.56 -29.20
CA SER A 352 1.18 1.95 -30.32
C SER A 352 0.90 0.45 -30.26
N ASN A 353 0.89 -0.27 -31.39
CA ASN A 353 0.38 -1.65 -31.50
C ASN A 353 0.55 -2.52 -30.23
N ASN A 354 1.79 -2.73 -29.80
CA ASN A 354 2.14 -3.57 -28.64
C ASN A 354 2.77 -2.74 -27.52
N THR A 355 2.50 -1.45 -27.44
CA THR A 355 3.16 -0.55 -26.49
C THR A 355 2.28 0.64 -26.16
N VAL A 356 2.28 1.05 -24.91
CA VAL A 356 1.61 2.27 -24.47
C VAL A 356 2.60 3.16 -23.75
N PHE A 357 2.58 4.44 -24.13
CA PHE A 357 3.41 5.48 -23.55
C PHE A 357 2.59 6.42 -22.70
N HIS A 358 3.13 6.80 -21.56
CA HIS A 358 2.49 7.72 -20.61
C HIS A 358 3.40 8.92 -20.42
N TYR A 359 2.89 10.12 -20.64
CA TYR A 359 3.71 11.33 -20.54
C TYR A 359 3.32 12.15 -19.32
N GLY A 360 4.31 12.83 -18.76
CA GLY A 360 4.12 14.00 -17.90
C GLY A 360 4.95 15.13 -18.48
N ILE A 361 4.35 15.90 -19.39
CA ILE A 361 5.02 16.98 -20.12
C ILE A 361 4.94 18.24 -19.26
N SER A 362 6.08 18.82 -18.92
CA SER A 362 6.15 20.04 -18.14
C SER A 362 5.42 21.19 -18.85
N ARG A 363 4.75 22.04 -18.06
CA ARG A 363 4.20 23.33 -18.50
C ARG A 363 5.10 24.51 -18.14
N GLN A 364 6.25 24.24 -17.52
CA GLN A 364 7.20 25.23 -17.03
C GLN A 364 8.60 24.92 -17.56
N SER A 365 9.35 25.95 -17.96
CA SER A 365 10.67 25.78 -18.58
C SER A 365 11.75 25.26 -17.62
N ASP A 366 11.53 25.35 -16.31
CA ASP A 366 12.44 24.94 -15.25
C ASP A 366 12.20 23.50 -14.74
N LEU A 367 11.09 22.86 -15.14
CA LEU A 367 10.77 21.48 -14.78
C LEU A 367 11.09 20.49 -15.91
N LYS A 368 11.50 19.28 -15.54
CA LYS A 368 11.80 18.19 -16.48
C LYS A 368 10.53 17.44 -16.86
N SER A 369 10.43 17.01 -18.11
CA SER A 369 9.34 16.15 -18.58
C SER A 369 9.67 14.66 -18.41
N TYR A 370 8.63 13.83 -18.28
CA TYR A 370 8.73 12.39 -18.02
C TYR A 370 7.99 11.59 -19.09
N VAL A 371 8.52 10.41 -19.40
CA VAL A 371 7.83 9.42 -20.24
C VAL A 371 7.99 8.02 -19.66
N GLY A 372 6.88 7.34 -19.49
CA GLY A 372 6.81 5.93 -19.14
C GLY A 372 6.46 5.12 -20.39
N GLY A 373 7.01 3.92 -20.51
CA GLY A 373 6.61 2.97 -21.54
C GLY A 373 6.24 1.63 -20.93
N LEU A 374 5.15 1.02 -21.42
CA LEU A 374 4.73 -0.33 -21.09
C LEU A 374 4.65 -1.13 -22.40
N PHE A 375 5.50 -2.15 -22.52
CA PHE A 375 5.70 -2.93 -23.74
C PHE A 375 5.14 -4.33 -23.57
N LEU A 376 4.28 -4.73 -24.51
CA LEU A 376 3.79 -6.09 -24.68
C LEU A 376 4.83 -6.90 -25.48
N LEU A 377 5.50 -7.83 -24.83
CA LEU A 377 6.50 -8.68 -25.46
C LEU A 377 5.90 -10.07 -25.77
N PRO A 378 5.92 -10.52 -27.04
CA PRO A 378 5.53 -11.88 -27.37
C PRO A 378 6.59 -12.88 -26.90
N ASN A 379 6.18 -13.90 -26.15
CA ASN A 379 7.03 -15.03 -25.76
C ASN A 379 6.90 -16.19 -26.78
N ILE A 380 7.90 -17.08 -26.79
CA ILE A 380 8.01 -18.29 -27.64
C ILE A 380 6.86 -19.29 -27.39
N GLU A 381 6.16 -19.17 -26.25
CA GLU A 381 5.07 -20.06 -25.81
C GLU A 381 3.67 -19.40 -25.79
N HIS A 382 3.45 -18.28 -26.50
CA HIS A 382 2.17 -17.53 -26.52
C HIS A 382 1.78 -16.81 -25.21
N GLU A 383 2.63 -16.77 -24.19
CA GLU A 383 2.40 -15.96 -23.00
C GLU A 383 2.76 -14.48 -23.21
N ILE A 384 1.88 -13.59 -22.73
CA ILE A 384 2.03 -12.14 -22.81
C ILE A 384 2.80 -11.64 -21.58
N PHE A 385 3.96 -10.99 -21.79
CA PHE A 385 4.73 -10.37 -20.71
C PHE A 385 4.87 -8.85 -20.91
N PHE A 386 4.84 -8.10 -19.81
CA PHE A 386 4.99 -6.65 -19.81
C PHE A 386 6.37 -6.26 -19.30
N LYS A 387 7.13 -5.47 -20.08
CA LYS A 387 8.26 -4.69 -19.55
C LYS A 387 7.88 -3.23 -19.45
N ARG A 388 8.33 -2.58 -18.38
CA ARG A 388 8.11 -1.16 -18.13
C ARG A 388 9.42 -0.41 -18.00
N ILE A 389 9.41 0.85 -18.40
CA ILE A 389 10.52 1.78 -18.23
C ILE A 389 9.98 3.17 -17.90
N LEU A 390 10.77 3.94 -17.16
CA LEU A 390 10.50 5.34 -16.87
C LEU A 390 11.74 6.15 -17.23
N CYS A 391 11.53 7.18 -18.04
CA CYS A 391 12.56 8.07 -18.52
C CYS A 391 12.25 9.51 -18.14
N VAL A 392 13.28 10.30 -17.94
CA VAL A 392 13.21 11.74 -17.70
C VAL A 392 14.01 12.46 -18.77
N ALA A 393 13.52 13.61 -19.22
CA ALA A 393 14.27 14.49 -20.12
C ALA A 393 15.59 14.95 -19.45
N ASN A 394 16.68 14.94 -20.22
CA ASN A 394 17.99 15.39 -19.75
C ASN A 394 17.94 16.87 -19.35
N LEU A 395 17.24 17.68 -20.15
CA LEU A 395 17.04 19.10 -19.93
C LEU A 395 15.60 19.38 -19.46
N PRO A 396 15.42 20.37 -18.55
CA PRO A 396 14.12 20.96 -18.30
C PRO A 396 13.50 21.56 -19.57
N GLY A 397 12.18 21.58 -19.65
CA GLY A 397 11.48 22.15 -20.78
C GLY A 397 10.10 21.54 -21.02
N MET A 398 9.31 22.26 -21.81
CA MET A 398 7.92 21.92 -22.12
C MET A 398 7.78 20.97 -23.32
N THR A 399 8.88 20.35 -23.76
CA THR A 399 8.88 19.44 -24.90
C THR A 399 8.54 18.02 -24.45
N GLN A 400 7.80 17.31 -25.31
CA GLN A 400 7.52 15.90 -25.11
C GLN A 400 8.85 15.11 -25.18
N PRO A 401 9.19 14.31 -24.14
CA PRO A 401 10.36 13.46 -24.18
C PRO A 401 10.25 12.38 -25.27
N ALA A 402 11.38 11.99 -25.86
CA ALA A 402 11.41 10.91 -26.84
C ALA A 402 10.93 9.58 -26.24
N ASN A 403 10.15 8.83 -27.01
CA ASN A 403 9.58 7.57 -26.55
C ASN A 403 10.69 6.56 -26.20
N PRO A 404 10.52 5.79 -25.11
CA PRO A 404 11.37 4.65 -24.86
C PRO A 404 11.32 3.66 -26.03
N ILE A 405 12.43 2.96 -26.25
CA ILE A 405 12.59 1.99 -27.33
C ILE A 405 12.78 0.58 -26.76
N ASN A 406 12.32 -0.41 -27.52
CA ASN A 406 12.49 -1.82 -27.20
C ASN A 406 13.37 -2.48 -28.25
N ASN A 407 14.60 -2.79 -27.88
CA ASN A 407 15.57 -3.49 -28.72
C ASN A 407 15.57 -4.97 -28.33
N ASN A 408 14.67 -5.76 -28.94
CA ASN A 408 14.57 -7.22 -28.72
C ASN A 408 14.43 -7.61 -27.23
N GLY A 409 13.56 -6.92 -26.49
CA GLY A 409 13.29 -7.21 -25.07
C GLY A 409 14.15 -6.43 -24.09
N VAL A 410 15.12 -5.63 -24.57
CA VAL A 410 15.87 -4.67 -23.76
C VAL A 410 15.27 -3.27 -23.96
N LEU A 411 14.71 -2.71 -22.88
CA LEU A 411 14.15 -1.36 -22.91
C LEU A 411 15.26 -0.33 -22.73
N ALA A 412 15.19 0.76 -23.49
CA ALA A 412 16.09 1.90 -23.35
C ALA A 412 15.30 3.21 -23.47
N CYS A 413 15.79 4.26 -22.82
CA CYS A 413 15.23 5.58 -22.98
C CYS A 413 15.54 6.17 -24.36
N GLY A 414 14.60 6.96 -24.91
CA GLY A 414 14.75 7.61 -26.19
C GLY A 414 15.81 8.72 -26.16
N ALA A 415 16.13 9.29 -27.33
CA ALA A 415 17.10 10.39 -27.44
C ALA A 415 16.79 11.54 -26.46
N ASP A 416 17.83 12.13 -25.88
CA ASP A 416 17.75 13.24 -24.91
C ASP A 416 16.96 12.93 -23.63
N THR A 417 16.76 11.65 -23.32
CA THR A 417 16.16 11.19 -22.06
C THR A 417 17.09 10.21 -21.37
N MET A 418 17.01 10.15 -20.05
CA MET A 418 17.74 9.19 -19.24
C MET A 418 16.78 8.33 -18.45
N GLU A 419 17.15 7.07 -18.22
CA GLU A 419 16.36 6.20 -17.36
C GLU A 419 16.36 6.80 -15.97
N VAL A 420 15.15 6.99 -15.44
CA VAL A 420 15.00 7.30 -14.04
C VAL A 420 15.30 6.00 -13.32
N SER A 421 16.57 5.82 -12.94
CA SER A 421 16.88 4.91 -11.85
C SER A 421 15.97 5.33 -10.70
N ASN A 422 15.17 4.40 -10.16
CA ASN A 422 14.42 4.67 -8.94
C ASN A 422 15.35 5.46 -8.01
N PRO A 423 15.04 6.72 -7.65
CA PRO A 423 15.90 7.44 -6.74
C PRO A 423 15.99 6.58 -5.48
N PRO A 424 17.17 6.41 -4.87
CA PRO A 424 17.29 5.71 -3.60
C PRO A 424 16.37 6.45 -2.62
N LEU A 425 15.24 5.82 -2.28
CA LEU A 425 14.25 6.40 -1.40
C LEU A 425 14.89 6.32 -0.02
N ALA A 426 15.34 7.47 0.49
CA ALA A 426 16.23 7.52 1.65
C ALA A 426 15.77 6.63 2.82
N LEU A 427 16.71 5.77 3.23
CA LEU A 427 16.92 5.16 4.54
C LEU A 427 15.72 4.41 5.15
N ASN A 428 15.84 3.07 5.20
CA ASN A 428 14.91 2.08 5.79
C ASN A 428 13.59 1.75 5.06
N THR A 429 13.17 2.49 4.01
CA THR A 429 11.87 2.25 3.34
C THR A 429 11.94 1.44 2.03
N ASP A 430 13.12 1.36 1.39
CA ASP A 430 13.33 0.64 0.12
C ASP A 430 12.98 -0.85 0.21
N ALA A 431 13.59 -1.58 1.16
CA ALA A 431 13.42 -3.02 1.26
C ALA A 431 11.99 -3.43 1.63
N LYS A 432 11.32 -2.69 2.52
CA LYS A 432 9.90 -2.94 2.83
C LYS A 432 9.04 -2.87 1.56
N GLN A 433 9.20 -1.82 0.76
CA GLN A 433 8.39 -1.58 -0.44
C GLN A 433 8.73 -2.55 -1.58
N TYR A 434 10.00 -2.88 -1.78
CA TYR A 434 10.43 -3.83 -2.80
C TYR A 434 9.99 -5.24 -2.47
N ILE A 435 10.13 -5.69 -1.22
CA ILE A 435 9.65 -7.00 -0.80
C ILE A 435 8.12 -7.09 -0.90
N PHE A 436 7.41 -6.00 -0.59
CA PHE A 436 5.97 -5.93 -0.82
C PHE A 436 5.60 -6.03 -2.31
N SER A 437 6.34 -5.32 -3.17
CA SER A 437 6.14 -5.35 -4.63
C SER A 437 6.45 -6.72 -5.22
N MET A 438 7.51 -7.39 -4.74
CA MET A 438 7.86 -8.75 -5.12
C MET A 438 6.80 -9.75 -4.68
N ASN A 439 6.21 -9.58 -3.48
CA ASN A 439 5.09 -10.39 -3.03
C ASN A 439 3.87 -10.25 -3.95
N ILE A 440 3.47 -9.02 -4.30
CA ILE A 440 2.35 -8.79 -5.22
C ILE A 440 2.64 -9.39 -6.60
N ALA A 441 3.84 -9.12 -7.13
CA ALA A 441 4.22 -9.61 -8.44
C ALA A 441 4.27 -11.13 -8.50
N GLN A 442 4.69 -11.81 -7.43
CA GLN A 442 4.63 -13.27 -7.36
C GLN A 442 3.21 -13.81 -7.35
N GLN A 443 2.29 -13.14 -6.67
CA GLN A 443 0.89 -13.57 -6.69
C GLN A 443 0.31 -13.44 -8.10
N LEU A 444 0.61 -12.32 -8.78
CA LEU A 444 0.21 -12.12 -10.18
C LEU A 444 0.91 -13.10 -11.13
N TYR A 445 2.19 -13.39 -10.90
CA TYR A 445 2.96 -14.35 -11.68
C TYR A 445 2.41 -15.77 -11.51
N TYR A 446 2.11 -16.18 -10.27
CA TYR A 446 1.50 -17.47 -9.98
C TYR A 446 0.13 -17.61 -10.64
N VAL A 447 -0.73 -16.58 -10.58
CA VAL A 447 -2.05 -16.59 -11.26
C VAL A 447 -1.90 -16.78 -12.78
N ARG A 448 -0.83 -16.25 -13.38
CA ARG A 448 -0.59 -16.34 -14.81
C ARG A 448 0.07 -17.64 -15.25
N HIS A 449 0.98 -18.18 -14.44
CA HIS A 449 1.90 -19.26 -14.84
C HIS A 449 1.76 -20.54 -14.02
N ASP A 450 0.81 -20.59 -13.07
CA ASP A 450 0.58 -21.67 -12.10
C ASP A 450 1.87 -22.17 -11.41
N SER A 451 2.82 -21.26 -11.23
CA SER A 451 4.13 -21.53 -10.64
C SER A 451 4.74 -20.24 -10.11
N PHE A 452 5.56 -20.34 -9.07
CA PHE A 452 6.39 -19.22 -8.63
C PHE A 452 7.68 -19.16 -9.44
N THR A 453 8.25 -17.97 -9.59
CA THR A 453 9.57 -17.78 -10.22
C THR A 453 10.65 -17.41 -9.20
N ASP A 454 11.91 -17.78 -9.42
CA ASP A 454 13.06 -17.25 -8.67
C ASP A 454 13.72 -16.04 -9.37
N SER A 455 13.16 -15.61 -10.51
CA SER A 455 13.75 -14.55 -11.31
C SER A 455 13.09 -13.20 -11.04
N LEU A 456 13.88 -12.28 -10.50
CA LEU A 456 13.52 -10.86 -10.38
C LEU A 456 13.14 -10.23 -11.73
N GLU A 457 13.77 -10.68 -12.83
CA GLU A 457 13.45 -10.20 -14.17
C GLU A 457 12.07 -10.67 -14.62
N LYS A 458 11.74 -11.95 -14.41
CA LYS A 458 10.44 -12.53 -14.76
C LYS A 458 9.28 -11.93 -13.96
N LEU A 459 9.53 -11.39 -12.77
CA LEU A 459 8.51 -10.65 -12.01
C LEU A 459 8.16 -9.29 -12.62
N GLY A 460 8.97 -8.74 -13.54
CA GLY A 460 8.68 -7.48 -14.22
C GLY A 460 8.61 -6.27 -13.29
N VAL A 461 9.18 -6.36 -12.08
CA VAL A 461 9.06 -5.33 -11.04
C VAL A 461 10.10 -4.21 -11.14
N GLY A 462 11.13 -4.37 -11.97
CA GLY A 462 12.19 -3.37 -12.14
C GLY A 462 13.13 -3.25 -10.94
N ILE A 463 13.25 -4.31 -10.13
CA ILE A 463 14.12 -4.34 -8.95
C ILE A 463 15.48 -4.93 -9.33
N LYS A 464 16.55 -4.21 -9.04
CA LYS A 464 17.93 -4.71 -9.18
C LYS A 464 18.24 -5.68 -8.04
N ALA A 465 18.95 -6.78 -8.34
CA ALA A 465 19.39 -7.76 -7.35
C ALA A 465 20.30 -7.13 -6.28
N GLU A 466 21.02 -6.06 -6.62
CA GLU A 466 21.82 -5.30 -5.68
C GLU A 466 21.46 -3.81 -5.74
N THR A 467 21.33 -3.22 -4.56
CA THR A 467 21.24 -1.77 -4.36
C THR A 467 22.37 -1.33 -3.42
N PRO A 468 22.59 -0.02 -3.22
CA PRO A 468 23.61 0.45 -2.28
C PRO A 468 23.45 -0.13 -0.86
N ASN A 469 22.19 -0.33 -0.40
CA ASN A 469 21.89 -0.70 0.99
C ASN A 469 21.40 -2.13 1.17
N TYR A 470 20.88 -2.78 0.13
CA TYR A 470 20.26 -4.10 0.23
C TYR A 470 20.62 -5.02 -0.93
N ASN A 471 20.77 -6.31 -0.62
CA ASN A 471 20.79 -7.40 -1.58
C ASN A 471 19.41 -8.05 -1.63
N TYR A 472 18.87 -8.17 -2.84
CA TYR A 472 17.58 -8.75 -3.11
C TYR A 472 17.73 -10.14 -3.72
N SER A 473 17.01 -11.10 -3.15
CA SER A 473 17.01 -12.47 -3.64
C SER A 473 15.64 -13.10 -3.52
N ILE A 474 15.42 -14.13 -4.34
CA ILE A 474 14.21 -14.95 -4.33
C ILE A 474 14.63 -16.38 -4.03
N HIS A 475 13.92 -17.03 -3.11
CA HIS A 475 14.14 -18.43 -2.79
C HIS A 475 12.83 -19.20 -2.93
N LEU A 476 12.83 -20.18 -3.82
CA LEU A 476 11.69 -21.05 -4.06
C LEU A 476 11.67 -22.26 -3.12
N THR A 477 10.46 -22.72 -2.87
CA THR A 477 10.16 -24.04 -2.35
C THR A 477 8.96 -24.58 -3.14
N ASN A 478 8.60 -25.84 -2.91
CA ASN A 478 7.47 -26.45 -3.61
C ASN A 478 6.15 -25.67 -3.43
N ASN A 479 5.95 -25.06 -2.26
CA ASN A 479 4.67 -24.45 -1.89
C ASN A 479 4.82 -22.99 -1.44
N ALA A 480 5.98 -22.37 -1.62
CA ALA A 480 6.21 -21.00 -1.21
C ALA A 480 7.38 -20.38 -1.96
N VAL A 481 7.37 -19.06 -2.03
CA VAL A 481 8.48 -18.26 -2.49
C VAL A 481 8.79 -17.17 -1.48
N PHE A 482 10.07 -17.03 -1.16
CA PHE A 482 10.57 -16.07 -0.21
C PHE A 482 11.36 -14.99 -0.93
N HIS A 483 11.13 -13.75 -0.52
CA HIS A 483 11.81 -12.58 -1.02
C HIS A 483 12.62 -11.99 0.12
N TYR A 484 13.92 -11.78 -0.08
CA TYR A 484 14.76 -11.17 0.94
C TYR A 484 15.23 -9.81 0.48
N GLY A 485 15.23 -8.85 1.40
CA GLY A 485 15.95 -7.60 1.31
C GLY A 485 16.93 -7.58 2.46
N ILE A 486 18.15 -8.08 2.22
CA ILE A 486 19.18 -8.23 3.25
C ILE A 486 20.03 -6.96 3.26
N SER A 487 20.12 -6.30 4.41
CA SER A 487 20.93 -5.11 4.57
C SER A 487 22.40 -5.41 4.27
N ARG A 488 23.08 -4.47 3.60
CA ARG A 488 24.53 -4.48 3.38
C ARG A 488 25.28 -3.79 4.53
N GLU A 489 24.57 -3.09 5.40
CA GLU A 489 25.12 -2.35 6.53
C GLU A 489 24.52 -2.85 7.86
N SER A 490 25.31 -2.82 8.93
CA SER A 490 24.85 -3.25 10.26
C SER A 490 23.79 -2.32 10.88
N GLY A 491 23.60 -1.12 10.32
CA GLY A 491 22.64 -0.12 10.82
C GLY A 491 21.19 -0.28 10.36
N PHE A 492 20.90 -1.14 9.38
CA PHE A 492 19.54 -1.31 8.85
C PHE A 492 18.92 -2.68 9.15
N LYS A 493 17.59 -2.70 9.22
CA LYS A 493 16.83 -3.94 9.42
C LYS A 493 16.61 -4.64 8.09
N SER A 494 16.87 -5.94 8.07
CA SER A 494 16.58 -6.78 6.91
C SER A 494 15.10 -7.16 6.87
N TYR A 495 14.56 -7.38 5.68
CA TYR A 495 13.15 -7.73 5.45
C TYR A 495 13.04 -9.08 4.75
N VAL A 496 11.98 -9.80 5.08
CA VAL A 496 11.61 -11.03 4.37
C VAL A 496 10.12 -11.04 4.08
N GLY A 497 9.79 -11.32 2.83
CA GLY A 497 8.45 -11.54 2.35
C GLY A 497 8.28 -13.02 2.02
N GLY A 498 7.08 -13.55 2.21
CA GLY A 498 6.74 -14.89 1.78
C GLY A 498 5.43 -14.85 1.01
N VAL A 499 5.38 -15.52 -0.14
CA VAL A 499 4.13 -15.86 -0.83
C VAL A 499 3.99 -17.37 -0.79
N PHE A 500 2.90 -17.86 -0.22
CA PHE A 500 2.65 -19.27 0.00
C PHE A 500 1.50 -19.73 -0.88
N LEU A 501 1.66 -20.91 -1.46
CA LEU A 501 0.58 -21.65 -2.05
C LEU A 501 -0.20 -22.34 -0.95
N LEU A 502 -1.43 -21.89 -0.71
CA LEU A 502 -2.34 -22.51 0.24
C LEU A 502 -3.43 -23.25 -0.54
N GLY A 503 -3.49 -24.57 -0.39
CA GLY A 503 -4.46 -25.42 -1.09
C GLY A 503 -4.66 -26.78 -0.44
N THR A 504 -5.90 -27.27 -0.49
CA THR A 504 -6.37 -28.57 0.00
C THR A 504 -6.41 -29.59 -1.13
N GLY A 505 -5.28 -30.07 -1.63
CA GLY A 505 -5.21 -31.27 -2.50
C GLY A 505 -5.77 -31.21 -3.92
N ASP A 506 -6.72 -30.31 -4.25
CA ASP A 506 -7.30 -30.18 -5.58
C ASP A 506 -6.74 -28.94 -6.32
N LYS A 507 -6.27 -29.17 -7.55
CA LYS A 507 -5.54 -28.20 -8.38
C LYS A 507 -6.37 -26.97 -8.82
N GLU A 508 -7.69 -26.97 -8.63
CA GLU A 508 -8.56 -25.91 -9.13
C GLU A 508 -8.75 -24.70 -8.18
N MET A 509 -8.22 -24.73 -6.95
CA MET A 509 -8.43 -23.65 -5.95
C MET A 509 -7.18 -23.21 -5.18
N SER A 510 -5.97 -23.30 -5.76
CA SER A 510 -4.75 -22.87 -5.06
C SER A 510 -4.71 -21.34 -4.88
N ALA A 511 -4.90 -20.86 -3.64
CA ALA A 511 -4.88 -19.44 -3.32
C ALA A 511 -3.50 -19.03 -2.79
N THR A 512 -2.91 -17.97 -3.37
CA THR A 512 -1.63 -17.45 -2.90
C THR A 512 -1.84 -16.44 -1.77
N HIS A 513 -1.13 -16.62 -0.66
CA HIS A 513 -1.19 -15.71 0.50
C HIS A 513 0.17 -15.08 0.75
N ARG A 514 0.20 -13.81 1.17
CA ARG A 514 1.46 -13.07 1.37
C ARG A 514 1.65 -12.61 2.80
N ILE A 515 2.90 -12.57 3.24
CA ILE A 515 3.32 -12.00 4.52
C ILE A 515 4.57 -11.15 4.33
N LEU A 516 4.71 -10.11 5.15
CA LEU A 516 5.89 -9.28 5.24
C LEU A 516 6.37 -9.23 6.69
N CYS A 517 7.65 -9.52 6.90
CA CYS A 517 8.30 -9.55 8.19
C CYS A 517 9.56 -8.67 8.16
N VAL A 518 9.90 -8.08 9.31
CA VAL A 518 11.12 -7.31 9.52
C VAL A 518 11.95 -7.94 10.62
N ALA A 519 13.27 -7.96 10.49
CA ALA A 519 14.16 -8.39 11.56
C ALA A 519 14.01 -7.50 12.81
N ASN A 520 14.01 -8.12 13.99
CA ASN A 520 13.89 -7.41 15.26
C ASN A 520 15.10 -6.52 15.51
N LEU A 521 16.29 -7.01 15.14
CA LEU A 521 17.56 -6.31 15.24
C LEU A 521 18.07 -5.89 13.85
N PRO A 522 18.69 -4.71 13.72
CA PRO A 522 19.47 -4.34 12.55
C PRO A 522 20.63 -5.31 12.31
N GLY A 523 21.01 -5.50 11.04
CA GLY A 523 22.12 -6.36 10.68
C GLY A 523 22.07 -6.88 9.26
N THR A 524 23.20 -7.45 8.84
CA THR A 524 23.41 -8.04 7.51
C THR A 524 23.00 -9.52 7.44
N ILE A 525 22.33 -10.01 8.48
CA ILE A 525 21.90 -11.41 8.59
C ILE A 525 20.58 -11.57 7.84
N GLN A 526 20.48 -12.64 7.04
CA GLN A 526 19.25 -13.03 6.39
C GLN A 526 18.16 -13.34 7.45
N PRO A 527 17.00 -12.65 7.41
CA PRO A 527 15.92 -12.93 8.33
C PRO A 527 15.38 -14.35 8.15
N ALA A 528 14.93 -14.97 9.25
CA ALA A 528 14.31 -16.28 9.19
C ALA A 528 13.06 -16.27 8.31
N ASN A 529 12.90 -17.31 7.49
CA ASN A 529 11.76 -17.43 6.59
C ASN A 529 10.45 -17.31 7.38
N PRO A 530 9.45 -16.59 6.86
CA PRO A 530 8.10 -16.73 7.36
C PRO A 530 7.70 -18.21 7.33
N ILE A 531 6.92 -18.62 8.31
CA ILE A 531 6.46 -19.98 8.45
C ILE A 531 4.97 -20.04 8.15
N ASN A 532 4.57 -21.13 7.51
CA ASN A 532 3.18 -21.47 7.30
C ASN A 532 2.81 -22.58 8.27
N ASN A 533 2.08 -22.22 9.33
CA ASN A 533 1.55 -23.17 10.30
C ASN A 533 0.10 -23.48 9.93
N ASN A 534 -0.08 -24.32 8.90
CA ASN A 534 -1.40 -24.78 8.43
C ASN A 534 -2.32 -23.63 8.00
N GLY A 535 -1.87 -22.83 7.04
CA GLY A 535 -2.60 -21.68 6.49
C GLY A 535 -2.40 -20.39 7.28
N VAL A 536 -1.86 -20.47 8.50
CA VAL A 536 -1.52 -19.29 9.31
C VAL A 536 -0.09 -18.85 9.00
N LEU A 537 0.06 -17.72 8.32
CA LEU A 537 1.37 -17.13 8.07
C LEU A 537 1.87 -16.40 9.31
N ALA A 538 3.04 -16.79 9.80
CA ALA A 538 3.73 -16.15 10.90
C ALA A 538 5.16 -15.76 10.50
N CYS A 539 5.69 -14.76 11.16
CA CYS A 539 7.08 -14.37 11.00
C CYS A 539 7.99 -15.40 11.69
N GLY A 540 9.14 -15.69 11.06
CA GLY A 540 10.13 -16.60 11.60
C GLY A 540 10.81 -16.03 12.86
N ALA A 541 11.66 -16.84 13.49
CA ALA A 541 12.41 -16.40 14.69
C ALA A 541 13.13 -15.06 14.44
N ASP A 542 13.13 -14.21 15.48
CA ASP A 542 13.74 -12.88 15.46
C ASP A 542 13.20 -11.91 14.39
N THR A 543 11.98 -12.14 13.91
CA THR A 543 11.29 -11.23 12.99
C THR A 543 9.88 -10.89 13.49
N THR A 544 9.40 -9.69 13.16
CA THR A 544 8.06 -9.19 13.53
C THR A 544 7.24 -8.90 12.28
N LYS A 545 5.93 -9.18 12.36
CA LYS A 545 4.99 -8.93 11.26
C LYS A 545 4.86 -7.43 11.01
N VAL A 546 4.97 -7.05 9.76
CA VAL A 546 4.84 -5.66 9.34
C VAL A 546 3.44 -5.44 8.79
N SER A 547 2.70 -4.54 9.43
CA SER A 547 1.43 -4.03 8.91
C SER A 547 1.69 -3.30 7.59
N ILE A 548 0.96 -3.69 6.56
CA ILE A 548 1.08 -3.16 5.19
C ILE A 548 0.13 -1.99 5.06
#